data_AF-A0A2W5THI1-F1
#
_entry.id   AF-A0A2W5THI1-F1
#
_cell.length_a   1.000
_cell.length_b   1.000
_cell.length_c   1.000
_cell.angle_alpha   90.00
_cell.angle_beta   90.00
_cell.angle_gamma   90.00
#
_symmetry.space_group_name_H-M   'P 1'
#
loop_
_entity.id
_entity.type
_entity.pdbx_description
1 polymer ?
#
loop_
_entity_poly.entity_id
_entity_poly.type
_entity_poly.pdbx_seq_one_letter_code
_entity_poly.pdbx_strand_id
1 'polypeptide(L)'
;MTRQFLLAVFVVSSLSLAQGVQQYADDRFDAARAARLLADYDAAMARADVARLAVLDQSFDRHLARELAESRAESAQDRREVRQSRRELRDDRTLRDQANLADDRRDRANERLTRERLLAIQSQLAALAGRFDPPTVNTRRALYGEVLWFAQRENVQNVQEKKEDRRERREDRRGR
;
A
#
# COMPACT_ATOMS: atom_id res chain seq x y z
N MET A 1 -34.69 13.86 40.19
CA MET A 1 -33.76 12.90 39.56
C MET A 1 -34.06 12.84 38.07
N THR A 2 -33.33 13.59 37.26
CA THR A 2 -33.52 13.63 35.80
C THR A 2 -32.17 13.48 35.11
N ARG A 3 -32.14 12.51 34.19
CA ARG A 3 -30.99 11.84 33.61
C ARG A 3 -30.16 12.74 32.70
N GLN A 4 -28.84 12.72 32.94
CA GLN A 4 -27.79 12.93 31.95
C GLN A 4 -27.95 11.90 30.82
N PHE A 5 -28.11 12.30 29.56
CA PHE A 5 -27.79 11.49 28.38
C PHE A 5 -27.80 12.38 27.13
N LEU A 6 -26.69 13.08 26.85
CA LEU A 6 -26.52 13.83 25.61
C LEU A 6 -25.03 14.06 25.35
N LEU A 7 -24.27 12.99 25.13
CA LEU A 7 -22.87 13.05 24.65
C LEU A 7 -22.38 11.66 24.22
N ALA A 8 -22.98 11.08 23.18
CA ALA A 8 -22.51 9.80 22.64
C ALA A 8 -22.84 9.61 21.15
N VAL A 9 -22.68 10.64 20.30
CA VAL A 9 -22.79 10.45 18.83
C VAL A 9 -21.63 11.09 18.04
N PHE A 10 -20.72 11.84 18.67
CA PHE A 10 -19.70 12.62 17.95
C PHE A 10 -18.27 12.05 17.95
N VAL A 11 -18.08 10.77 18.28
CA VAL A 11 -16.73 10.17 18.38
C VAL A 11 -16.40 9.20 17.23
N VAL A 12 -17.39 8.70 16.50
CA VAL A 12 -17.15 7.66 15.48
C VAL A 12 -16.74 8.23 14.11
N SER A 13 -17.13 9.46 13.77
CA SER A 13 -16.77 10.08 12.47
C SER A 13 -15.36 10.70 12.43
N SER A 14 -14.76 11.00 13.59
CA SER A 14 -13.45 11.66 13.69
C SER A 14 -12.29 10.68 13.51
N LEU A 15 -12.50 9.40 13.83
CA LEU A 15 -11.46 8.37 13.83
C LEU A 15 -11.06 7.94 12.40
N SER A 16 -12.02 7.85 11.48
CA SER A 16 -11.79 7.43 10.08
C SER A 16 -11.00 8.46 9.26
N LEU A 17 -11.19 9.76 9.51
CA LEU A 17 -10.46 10.82 8.79
C LEU A 17 -8.99 10.93 9.24
N ALA A 18 -8.71 10.72 10.53
CA ALA A 18 -7.34 10.72 11.04
C ALA A 18 -6.53 9.53 10.50
N GLN A 19 -7.12 8.34 10.46
CA GLN A 19 -6.50 7.13 9.92
C GLN A 19 -6.12 7.30 8.44
N GLY A 20 -7.02 7.84 7.61
CA GLY A 20 -6.74 8.02 6.17
C GLY A 20 -5.70 9.10 5.82
N VAL A 21 -5.49 10.10 6.69
CA VAL A 21 -4.39 11.08 6.54
C VAL A 21 -3.06 10.46 6.97
N GLN A 22 -3.08 9.66 8.04
CA GLN A 22 -1.91 9.00 8.58
C GLN A 22 -1.36 7.96 7.60
N GLN A 23 -2.23 7.12 7.02
CA GLN A 23 -1.86 6.12 6.02
C GLN A 23 -1.26 6.76 4.75
N TYR A 24 -1.80 7.89 4.27
CA TYR A 24 -1.24 8.60 3.11
C TYR A 24 0.14 9.24 3.36
N ALA A 25 0.32 9.78 4.56
CA ALA A 25 1.61 10.33 4.95
C ALA A 25 2.66 9.23 5.01
N ASP A 26 2.26 8.02 5.44
CA ASP A 26 3.07 6.80 5.41
C ASP A 26 3.40 6.38 3.97
N ASP A 27 2.41 6.18 3.10
CA ASP A 27 2.63 5.72 1.71
C ASP A 27 3.63 6.63 0.95
N ARG A 28 3.47 7.95 1.09
CA ARG A 28 4.39 8.92 0.46
C ARG A 28 5.78 8.86 1.08
N PHE A 29 5.83 8.63 2.38
CA PHE A 29 7.07 8.48 3.11
C PHE A 29 7.80 7.20 2.71
N ASP A 30 7.08 6.12 2.41
CA ASP A 30 7.62 4.85 1.94
C ASP A 30 8.19 4.96 0.53
N ALA A 31 7.48 5.58 -0.42
CA ALA A 31 8.03 5.86 -1.75
C ALA A 31 9.25 6.80 -1.70
N ALA A 32 9.21 7.83 -0.85
CA ALA A 32 10.35 8.74 -0.67
C ALA A 32 11.56 8.02 -0.05
N ARG A 33 11.32 7.12 0.91
CA ARG A 33 12.35 6.30 1.55
C ARG A 33 12.96 5.32 0.55
N ALA A 34 12.16 4.59 -0.23
CA ALA A 34 12.64 3.71 -1.28
C ALA A 34 13.49 4.46 -2.32
N ALA A 35 13.03 5.64 -2.75
CA ALA A 35 13.77 6.49 -3.68
C ALA A 35 15.12 6.93 -3.10
N ARG A 36 15.15 7.28 -1.81
CA ARG A 36 16.39 7.67 -1.14
C ARG A 36 17.36 6.50 -1.04
N LEU A 37 16.89 5.31 -0.67
CA LEU A 37 17.72 4.11 -0.60
C LEU A 37 18.32 3.77 -1.98
N LEU A 38 17.54 3.89 -3.05
CA LEU A 38 18.02 3.64 -4.41
C LEU A 38 19.09 4.67 -4.83
N ALA A 39 18.88 5.95 -4.53
CA ALA A 39 19.87 6.99 -4.82
C ALA A 39 21.19 6.78 -4.03
N ASP A 40 21.10 6.39 -2.75
CA ASP A 40 22.28 6.07 -1.95
C ASP A 40 22.98 4.80 -2.47
N TYR A 41 22.22 3.85 -3.04
CA TYR A 41 22.76 2.64 -3.67
C TYR A 41 23.52 2.97 -4.96
N ASP A 42 22.91 3.76 -5.86
CA ASP A 42 23.56 4.25 -7.08
C ASP A 42 24.86 5.02 -6.75
N ALA A 43 24.86 5.83 -5.68
CA ALA A 43 26.06 6.53 -5.21
C ALA A 43 27.15 5.59 -4.68
N ALA A 44 26.77 4.54 -3.94
CA ALA A 44 27.71 3.52 -3.45
C ALA A 44 28.30 2.69 -4.59
N MET A 45 27.48 2.34 -5.60
CA MET A 45 27.92 1.69 -6.83
C MET A 45 28.97 2.52 -7.57
N ALA A 46 28.73 3.82 -7.75
CA ALA A 46 29.66 4.72 -8.44
C ALA A 46 31.02 4.82 -7.74
N ARG A 47 31.07 4.57 -6.42
CA ARG A 47 32.30 4.58 -5.61
C ARG A 47 32.92 3.20 -5.43
N ALA A 48 32.28 2.15 -5.95
CA ALA A 48 32.62 0.75 -5.66
C ALA A 48 32.69 0.44 -4.15
N ASP A 49 31.85 1.10 -3.35
CA ASP A 49 31.84 0.94 -1.88
C ASP A 49 31.01 -0.28 -1.46
N VAL A 50 31.65 -1.44 -1.47
CA VAL A 50 31.02 -2.73 -1.14
C VAL A 50 30.44 -2.75 0.28
N ALA A 51 31.14 -2.14 1.25
CA ALA A 51 30.67 -2.09 2.62
C ALA A 51 29.36 -1.30 2.72
N ARG A 52 29.28 -0.16 2.02
CA ARG A 52 28.05 0.63 1.95
C ARG A 52 26.92 -0.11 1.22
N LEU A 53 27.23 -0.80 0.11
CA LEU A 53 26.25 -1.60 -0.61
C LEU A 53 25.62 -2.67 0.29
N ALA A 54 26.42 -3.38 1.11
CA ALA A 54 25.92 -4.39 2.03
C ALA A 54 24.96 -3.80 3.09
N VAL A 55 25.25 -2.61 3.62
CA VAL A 55 24.37 -1.92 4.57
C VAL A 55 23.06 -1.48 3.90
N LEU A 56 23.14 -1.04 2.65
CA LEU A 56 21.96 -0.63 1.88
C LEU A 56 21.10 -1.83 1.50
N ASP A 57 21.68 -2.98 1.14
CA ASP A 57 20.94 -4.23 0.90
C ASP A 57 20.09 -4.60 2.12
N GLN A 58 20.69 -4.61 3.32
CA GLN A 58 19.96 -4.90 4.57
C GLN A 58 18.87 -3.86 4.88
N SER A 59 19.03 -2.63 4.39
CA SER A 59 18.03 -1.57 4.58
C SER A 59 16.85 -1.77 3.63
N PHE A 60 17.12 -2.17 2.39
CA PHE A 60 16.09 -2.56 1.43
C PHE A 60 15.33 -3.81 1.88
N ASP A 61 16.03 -4.84 2.36
CA ASP A 61 15.39 -6.08 2.83
C ASP A 61 14.41 -5.81 3.98
N ARG A 62 14.81 -4.94 4.92
CA ARG A 62 13.93 -4.52 6.03
C ARG A 62 12.73 -3.71 5.56
N HIS A 63 12.91 -2.83 4.58
CA HIS A 63 11.80 -2.08 4.00
C HIS A 63 10.84 -3.02 3.28
N LEU A 64 11.32 -3.86 2.36
CA LEU A 64 10.50 -4.82 1.63
C LEU A 64 9.77 -5.81 2.56
N ALA A 65 10.42 -6.25 3.63
CA ALA A 65 9.79 -7.12 4.64
C ALA A 65 8.62 -6.43 5.35
N ARG A 66 8.70 -5.11 5.56
CA ARG A 66 7.63 -4.30 6.13
C ARG A 66 6.46 -4.18 5.16
N GLU A 67 6.71 -3.78 3.90
CA GLU A 67 5.67 -3.70 2.86
C GLU A 67 4.91 -5.03 2.71
N LEU A 68 5.64 -6.16 2.71
CA LEU A 68 5.04 -7.49 2.63
C LEU A 68 4.24 -7.88 3.88
N ALA A 69 4.55 -7.32 5.04
CA ALA A 69 3.79 -7.52 6.27
C ALA A 69 2.51 -6.67 6.29
N GLU A 70 2.59 -5.43 5.81
CA GLU A 70 1.45 -4.51 5.65
C GLU A 70 0.47 -5.05 4.61
N SER A 71 0.94 -5.41 3.41
CA SER A 71 0.13 -6.04 2.36
C SER A 71 -0.57 -7.34 2.84
N ARG A 72 0.05 -8.07 3.78
CA ARG A 72 -0.59 -9.24 4.41
C ARG A 72 -1.76 -8.87 5.33
N ALA A 73 -1.63 -7.77 6.07
CA ALA A 73 -2.68 -7.27 6.94
C ALA A 73 -3.85 -6.71 6.12
N GLU A 74 -3.55 -5.94 5.07
CA GLU A 74 -4.53 -5.38 4.13
C GLU A 74 -5.31 -6.49 3.41
N SER A 75 -4.63 -7.53 2.91
CA SER A 75 -5.28 -8.72 2.32
C SER A 75 -6.39 -9.37 3.18
N ALA A 76 -6.38 -9.17 4.50
CA ALA A 76 -7.43 -9.65 5.40
C ALA A 76 -8.64 -8.70 5.47
N GLN A 77 -8.42 -7.40 5.27
CA GLN A 77 -9.42 -6.36 5.20
C GLN A 77 -10.22 -6.42 3.90
N ASP A 78 -9.61 -6.48 2.71
CA ASP A 78 -10.35 -6.54 1.43
C ASP A 78 -11.13 -7.86 1.31
N ARG A 79 -10.70 -8.92 2.00
CA ARG A 79 -11.52 -10.13 2.19
C ARG A 79 -12.82 -9.86 2.93
N ARG A 80 -12.82 -8.95 3.91
CA ARG A 80 -14.00 -8.56 4.67
C ARG A 80 -14.89 -7.63 3.84
N GLU A 81 -14.30 -6.68 3.11
CA GLU A 81 -15.02 -5.75 2.23
C GLU A 81 -15.77 -6.49 1.13
N VAL A 82 -15.10 -7.38 0.38
CA VAL A 82 -15.77 -8.25 -0.62
C VAL A 82 -16.91 -9.09 0.00
N ARG A 83 -16.78 -9.52 1.27
CA ARG A 83 -17.84 -10.27 1.96
C ARG A 83 -19.01 -9.36 2.33
N GLN A 84 -18.73 -8.12 2.71
CA GLN A 84 -19.74 -7.12 3.03
C GLN A 84 -20.51 -6.70 1.78
N SER A 85 -19.85 -6.34 0.69
CA SER A 85 -20.49 -5.97 -0.58
C SER A 85 -21.36 -7.09 -1.14
N ARG A 86 -20.96 -8.36 -0.94
CA ARG A 86 -21.80 -9.53 -1.27
C ARG A 86 -23.06 -9.64 -0.42
N ARG A 87 -23.03 -9.20 0.84
CA ARG A 87 -24.22 -9.18 1.72
C ARG A 87 -25.15 -8.03 1.32
N GLU A 88 -24.60 -6.85 1.06
CA GLU A 88 -25.36 -5.69 0.60
C GLU A 88 -26.11 -6.01 -0.70
N LEU A 89 -25.44 -6.64 -1.67
CA LEU A 89 -26.08 -7.14 -2.91
C LEU A 89 -27.18 -8.19 -2.73
N ARG A 90 -27.21 -8.87 -1.58
CA ARG A 90 -28.24 -9.87 -1.26
C ARG A 90 -29.48 -9.19 -0.70
N ASP A 91 -29.29 -8.11 0.05
CA ASP A 91 -30.34 -7.39 0.77
C ASP A 91 -30.96 -6.28 -0.09
N ASP A 92 -30.17 -5.64 -0.97
CA ASP A 92 -30.62 -4.68 -1.98
C ASP A 92 -29.85 -4.91 -3.30
N ARG A 93 -30.54 -4.87 -4.45
CA ARG A 93 -29.93 -5.14 -5.77
C ARG A 93 -29.91 -3.88 -6.61
N THR A 94 -29.18 -2.88 -6.15
CA THR A 94 -28.96 -1.68 -6.95
C THR A 94 -27.82 -1.88 -7.94
N LEU A 95 -27.82 -1.10 -9.02
CA LEU A 95 -26.70 -1.07 -9.97
C LEU A 95 -25.39 -0.56 -9.31
N ARG A 96 -25.52 0.23 -8.24
CA ARG A 96 -24.39 0.75 -7.46
C ARG A 96 -23.67 -0.38 -6.72
N ASP A 97 -24.42 -1.24 -6.03
CA ASP A 97 -23.82 -2.33 -5.26
C ASP A 97 -23.11 -3.36 -6.17
N GLN A 98 -23.58 -3.51 -7.41
CA GLN A 98 -22.92 -4.35 -8.43
C GLN A 98 -21.59 -3.75 -8.89
N ALA A 99 -21.54 -2.42 -9.06
CA ALA A 99 -20.33 -1.70 -9.40
C ALA A 99 -19.30 -1.80 -8.26
N ASN A 100 -19.72 -1.55 -7.01
CA ASN A 100 -18.86 -1.66 -5.83
C ASN A 100 -18.23 -3.06 -5.70
N LEU A 101 -19.02 -4.13 -5.83
CA LEU A 101 -18.48 -5.48 -5.77
C LEU A 101 -17.49 -5.78 -6.92
N ALA A 102 -17.71 -5.21 -8.11
CA ALA A 102 -16.80 -5.38 -9.23
C ALA A 102 -15.46 -4.67 -8.98
N ASP A 103 -15.51 -3.50 -8.33
CA ASP A 103 -14.34 -2.72 -7.94
C ASP A 103 -13.54 -3.43 -6.84
N ASP A 104 -14.18 -3.83 -5.73
CA ASP A 104 -13.53 -4.57 -4.64
C ASP A 104 -12.81 -5.85 -5.14
N ARG A 105 -13.39 -6.50 -6.16
CA ARG A 105 -12.79 -7.69 -6.78
C ARG A 105 -11.57 -7.34 -7.62
N ARG A 106 -11.61 -6.21 -8.32
CA ARG A 106 -10.51 -5.71 -9.15
C ARG A 106 -9.35 -5.29 -8.27
N ASP A 107 -9.61 -4.56 -7.19
CA ASP A 107 -8.57 -4.06 -6.29
C ASP A 107 -7.86 -5.20 -5.59
N ARG A 108 -8.63 -6.13 -5.02
CA ARG A 108 -8.08 -7.36 -4.47
C ARG A 108 -7.26 -8.18 -5.47
N ALA A 109 -7.66 -8.20 -6.75
CA ALA A 109 -6.90 -8.90 -7.78
C ALA A 109 -5.57 -8.18 -8.06
N ASN A 110 -5.58 -6.84 -8.12
CA ASN A 110 -4.39 -6.02 -8.30
C ASN A 110 -3.42 -6.14 -7.12
N GLU A 111 -3.89 -6.01 -5.89
CA GLU A 111 -3.08 -6.18 -4.67
C GLU A 111 -2.43 -7.55 -4.61
N ARG A 112 -3.18 -8.60 -4.98
CA ARG A 112 -2.65 -9.96 -5.06
C ARG A 112 -1.50 -10.04 -6.07
N LEU A 113 -1.65 -9.45 -7.25
CA LEU A 113 -0.59 -9.44 -8.28
C LEU A 113 0.65 -8.67 -7.80
N THR A 114 0.46 -7.49 -7.22
CA THR A 114 1.55 -6.69 -6.64
C THR A 114 2.29 -7.48 -5.57
N ARG A 115 1.55 -8.09 -4.63
CA ARG A 115 2.13 -8.91 -3.57
C ARG A 115 2.88 -10.12 -4.09
N GLU A 116 2.32 -10.86 -5.05
CA GLU A 116 3.00 -11.99 -5.70
C GLU A 116 4.31 -11.53 -6.36
N ARG A 117 4.32 -10.34 -6.96
CA ARG A 117 5.53 -9.77 -7.56
C ARG A 117 6.56 -9.34 -6.51
N LEU A 118 6.15 -8.69 -5.42
CA LEU A 118 7.05 -8.31 -4.32
C LEU A 118 7.69 -9.54 -3.66
N LEU A 119 6.95 -10.65 -3.51
CA LEU A 119 7.50 -11.93 -3.03
C LEU A 119 8.53 -12.51 -4.02
N ALA A 120 8.27 -12.42 -5.32
CA ALA A 120 9.22 -12.85 -6.35
C ALA A 120 10.49 -11.98 -6.39
N ILE A 121 10.36 -10.67 -6.11
CA ILE A 121 11.51 -9.79 -5.96
C ILE A 121 12.31 -10.18 -4.72
N GLN A 122 11.65 -10.40 -3.58
CA GLN A 122 12.30 -10.82 -2.35
C GLN A 122 13.11 -12.12 -2.53
N SER A 123 12.56 -13.11 -3.22
CA SER A 123 13.27 -14.37 -3.47
C SER A 123 14.50 -14.19 -4.39
N GLN A 124 14.39 -13.34 -5.40
CA GLN A 124 15.51 -13.00 -6.28
C GLN A 124 16.61 -12.24 -5.53
N LEU A 125 16.24 -11.26 -4.68
CA LEU A 125 17.20 -10.55 -3.83
C LEU A 125 17.91 -11.50 -2.87
N ALA A 126 17.17 -12.41 -2.22
CA ALA A 126 17.75 -13.41 -1.34
C ALA A 126 18.75 -14.33 -2.06
N ALA A 127 18.45 -14.72 -3.30
CA ALA A 127 19.39 -15.50 -4.11
C ALA A 127 20.68 -14.71 -4.44
N LEU A 128 20.63 -13.38 -4.48
CA LEU A 128 21.75 -12.49 -4.77
C LEU A 128 22.53 -12.04 -3.52
N ALA A 129 22.09 -12.45 -2.32
CA ALA A 129 22.64 -11.99 -1.05
C ALA A 129 24.16 -12.24 -0.95
N GLY A 130 24.88 -11.23 -0.46
CA GLY A 130 26.33 -11.31 -0.21
C GLY A 130 27.24 -11.28 -1.45
N ARG A 131 26.69 -11.25 -2.66
CA ARG A 131 27.47 -11.26 -3.92
C ARG A 131 27.58 -9.88 -4.54
N PHE A 132 28.75 -9.24 -4.51
CA PHE A 132 28.93 -7.85 -4.93
C PHE A 132 29.69 -7.69 -6.26
N ASP A 133 29.65 -8.70 -7.14
CA ASP A 133 30.14 -8.55 -8.50
C ASP A 133 29.26 -7.58 -9.31
N PRO A 134 29.81 -6.86 -10.31
CA PRO A 134 29.07 -5.83 -11.03
C PRO A 134 27.74 -6.30 -11.66
N PRO A 135 27.66 -7.50 -12.29
CA PRO A 135 26.39 -8.06 -12.75
C PRO A 135 25.35 -8.18 -11.63
N THR A 136 25.72 -8.81 -10.50
CA THR A 136 24.79 -8.99 -9.38
C THR A 136 24.31 -7.66 -8.79
N VAL A 137 25.22 -6.69 -8.62
CA VAL A 137 24.88 -5.36 -8.08
C VAL A 137 23.89 -4.64 -9.00
N ASN A 138 24.08 -4.72 -10.32
CA ASN A 138 23.13 -4.17 -11.30
C ASN A 138 21.77 -4.86 -11.28
N THR A 139 21.74 -6.19 -11.13
CA THR A 139 20.48 -6.94 -10.98
C THR A 139 19.73 -6.49 -9.72
N ARG A 140 20.42 -6.36 -8.58
CA ARG A 140 19.82 -5.84 -7.34
C ARG A 140 19.28 -4.42 -7.52
N ARG A 141 20.05 -3.54 -8.16
CA ARG A 141 19.61 -2.18 -8.49
C ARG A 141 18.30 -2.18 -9.30
N ALA A 142 18.20 -3.03 -10.31
CA ALA A 142 17.00 -3.15 -11.13
C ALA A 142 15.79 -3.60 -10.31
N LEU A 143 15.97 -4.60 -9.44
CA LEU A 143 14.93 -5.09 -8.52
C LEU A 143 14.48 -4.00 -7.53
N TYR A 144 15.41 -3.22 -6.98
CA TYR A 144 15.08 -2.07 -6.12
C TYR A 144 14.31 -0.98 -6.87
N GLY A 145 14.67 -0.72 -8.13
CA GLY A 145 13.90 0.17 -9.00
C GLY A 145 12.47 -0.30 -9.24
N GLU A 146 12.27 -1.62 -9.35
CA GLU A 146 10.93 -2.21 -9.47
C GLU A 146 10.09 -2.05 -8.20
N VAL A 147 10.68 -2.25 -7.02
CA VAL A 147 10.01 -1.97 -5.72
C VAL A 147 9.57 -0.51 -5.65
N LEU A 148 10.46 0.43 -6.03
CA LEU A 148 10.12 1.85 -6.06
C LEU A 148 8.97 2.16 -7.02
N TRP A 149 8.93 1.51 -8.18
CA TRP A 149 7.84 1.69 -9.13
C TRP A 149 6.48 1.28 -8.53
N PHE A 150 6.42 0.17 -7.80
CA PHE A 150 5.20 -0.23 -7.08
C PHE A 150 4.79 0.80 -6.04
N ALA A 151 5.71 1.22 -5.16
CA ALA A 151 5.43 2.22 -4.13
C ALA A 151 4.94 3.56 -4.71
N GLN A 152 5.49 3.98 -5.87
CA GLN A 152 5.02 5.19 -6.56
C GLN A 152 3.63 5.03 -7.16
N ARG A 153 3.34 3.84 -7.73
CA ARG A 153 2.05 3.55 -8.34
C ARG A 153 0.93 3.51 -7.30
N GLU A 154 1.15 2.83 -6.17
CA GLU A 154 0.18 2.77 -5.06
C GLU A 154 -0.16 4.18 -4.54
N ASN A 155 0.85 5.04 -4.38
CA ASN A 155 0.63 6.44 -4.03
C ASN A 155 -0.30 7.20 -4.99
N VAL A 156 -0.19 6.95 -6.30
CA VAL A 156 -1.05 7.61 -7.29
C VAL A 156 -2.48 7.07 -7.23
N GLN A 157 -2.65 5.76 -7.09
CA GLN A 157 -3.96 5.11 -6.98
C GLN A 157 -4.70 5.56 -5.72
N ASN A 158 -4.03 5.59 -4.57
CA ASN A 158 -4.60 6.05 -3.30
C ASN A 158 -5.07 7.52 -3.36
N VAL A 159 -4.42 8.37 -4.15
CA VAL A 159 -4.85 9.76 -4.37
C VAL A 159 -6.11 9.83 -5.23
N GLN A 160 -6.24 8.95 -6.22
CA GLN A 160 -7.42 8.88 -7.09
C GLN A 160 -8.63 8.37 -6.33
N GLU A 161 -8.51 7.23 -5.64
CA GLU A 161 -9.56 6.64 -4.81
C GLU A 161 -10.10 7.65 -3.79
N LYS A 162 -9.23 8.38 -3.08
CA LYS A 162 -9.69 9.41 -2.12
C LYS A 162 -10.45 10.58 -2.77
N LYS A 163 -10.15 10.91 -4.03
CA LYS A 163 -10.93 11.93 -4.75
C LYS A 163 -12.32 11.39 -5.08
N GLU A 164 -12.42 10.12 -5.45
CA GLU A 164 -13.66 9.42 -5.74
C GLU A 164 -14.50 9.27 -4.46
N ASP A 165 -13.93 8.78 -3.36
CA ASP A 165 -14.58 8.72 -2.03
C ASP A 165 -15.17 10.07 -1.61
N ARG A 166 -14.40 11.15 -1.79
CA ARG A 166 -14.85 12.50 -1.45
C ARG A 166 -16.00 12.95 -2.34
N ARG A 167 -16.00 12.55 -3.61
CA ARG A 167 -17.08 12.84 -4.55
C ARG A 167 -18.34 12.07 -4.15
N GLU A 168 -18.24 10.77 -3.91
CA GLU A 168 -19.37 9.94 -3.50
C GLU A 168 -20.00 10.40 -2.20
N ARG A 169 -19.20 10.71 -1.17
CA ARG A 169 -19.69 11.27 0.10
C ARG A 169 -20.45 12.60 -0.08
N ARG A 170 -20.14 13.38 -1.11
CA ARG A 170 -20.85 14.63 -1.43
C ARG A 170 -22.16 14.35 -2.15
N GLU A 171 -22.18 13.34 -3.02
CA GLU A 171 -23.38 12.91 -3.74
C GLU A 171 -24.40 12.26 -2.78
N ASP A 172 -23.95 11.41 -1.85
CA ASP A 172 -24.80 10.80 -0.81
C ASP A 172 -25.43 11.83 0.13
N ARG A 173 -24.73 12.93 0.40
CA ARG A 173 -25.26 14.05 1.21
C ARG A 173 -26.27 14.93 0.45
N ARG A 174 -26.29 14.87 -0.88
CA ARG A 174 -27.23 15.63 -1.72
C ARG A 174 -28.48 14.82 -2.07
N GLY A 175 -28.43 13.49 -1.95
CA GLY A 175 -29.55 12.58 -2.23
C GLY A 175 -30.40 12.19 -1.00
N ARG A 176 -30.13 12.76 0.18
CA ARG A 176 -30.99 12.67 1.38
C ARG A 176 -31.76 13.98 1.57
#